data_AF-A0A356R8E0-F1
#
_entry.id   AF-A0A356R8E0-F1
#
_cell.length_a   1.000
_cell.length_b   1.000
_cell.length_c   1.000
_cell.angle_alpha   90.00
_cell.angle_beta   90.00
_cell.angle_gamma   90.00
#
_symmetry.space_group_name_H-M   'P 1'
#
loop_
_entity.id
_entity.type
_entity.pdbx_description
1 polymer ?
#
loop_
_entity_poly.entity_id
_entity_poly.type
_entity_poly.pdbx_seq_one_letter_code
_entity_poly.pdbx_strand_id
1 'polypeptide(L)'
;YVYWTPHRQWALSLQAEFEQFRRAANEFLVVFGGHPTKVTTVSVPGNIRYFHPNGFFAGVQGTFVRQMLDLAPPSPFFTSPPRDSDNFFLVDISIGYRLPQRLGIFTLEVRNLFDQSFFYQDQNIQVAEQTVTPRFFPTRTVLGRLTLSFSLFN
;
A
#
# COMPACT_ATOMS: atom_id res chain seq x y z
N TYR A 1 7.19 -8.90 -11.81
CA TYR A 1 6.10 -9.51 -11.03
C TYR A 1 6.17 -11.02 -11.19
N VAL A 2 5.74 -11.78 -10.18
CA VAL A 2 5.68 -13.24 -10.18
C VAL A 2 4.30 -13.67 -9.70
N TYR A 3 3.65 -14.57 -10.44
CA TYR A 3 2.37 -15.16 -10.08
C TYR A 3 2.47 -16.68 -10.23
N TRP A 4 2.00 -17.41 -9.24
CA TRP A 4 2.11 -18.86 -9.22
C TRP A 4 0.91 -19.52 -8.55
N THR A 5 0.38 -20.56 -9.16
CA THR A 5 -0.71 -21.38 -8.62
C THR A 5 -0.23 -22.84 -8.49
N PRO A 6 0.51 -23.18 -7.42
CA PRO A 6 1.06 -24.53 -7.24
C PRO A 6 -0.02 -25.60 -7.09
N HIS A 7 -1.21 -25.19 -6.68
CA HIS A 7 -2.36 -26.05 -6.46
C HIS A 7 -3.65 -25.31 -6.83
N ARG A 8 -4.72 -26.05 -7.10
CA ARG A 8 -6.04 -25.48 -7.49
C ARG A 8 -6.65 -24.55 -6.43
N GLN A 9 -6.17 -24.65 -5.19
CA GLN A 9 -6.68 -23.91 -4.04
C GLN A 9 -5.69 -22.84 -3.55
N TRP A 10 -4.47 -22.78 -4.08
CA TRP A 10 -3.43 -21.87 -3.59
C TRP A 10 -2.98 -20.95 -4.72
N ALA A 11 -2.89 -19.66 -4.42
CA ALA A 11 -2.32 -18.67 -5.30
C ALA A 11 -1.28 -17.85 -4.54
N LEU A 12 -0.13 -17.64 -5.17
CA LEU A 12 0.97 -16.84 -4.67
C LEU A 12 1.26 -15.72 -5.65
N SER A 13 1.58 -14.54 -5.12
CA SER A 13 2.07 -13.44 -5.93
C SER A 13 3.19 -12.70 -5.21
N LEU A 14 4.19 -12.25 -5.97
CA LEU A 14 5.25 -11.38 -5.48
C LEU A 14 5.47 -10.27 -6.51
N GLN A 15 5.53 -9.04 -6.03
CA GLN A 15 5.82 -7.88 -6.87
C GLN A 15 6.93 -7.09 -6.20
N ALA A 16 7.78 -6.47 -7.02
CA ALA A 16 8.77 -5.50 -6.58
C ALA A 16 8.48 -4.22 -7.34
N GLU A 17 8.38 -3.12 -6.62
CA GLU A 17 8.08 -1.81 -7.17
C GLU A 17 9.16 -0.84 -6.73
N PHE A 18 9.58 0.01 -7.68
CA PHE A 18 10.50 1.10 -7.46
C PHE A 18 9.83 2.37 -7.94
N GLU A 19 9.86 3.39 -7.11
CA GLU A 19 9.17 4.64 -7.34
C GLU A 19 10.08 5.80 -6.94
N GLN A 20 10.15 6.82 -7.79
CA GLN A 20 10.99 7.97 -7.56
C GLN A 20 10.28 9.26 -7.98
N PHE A 21 10.24 10.22 -7.07
CA PHE A 21 9.81 11.60 -7.34
C PHE A 21 10.94 12.56 -7.14
N ARG A 22 10.96 13.61 -7.95
CA ARG A 22 11.87 14.75 -7.81
C ARG A 22 11.08 16.04 -7.95
N ARG A 23 11.51 17.07 -7.22
CA ARG A 23 11.03 18.44 -7.26
C ARG A 23 12.23 19.38 -7.33
N ALA A 24 12.05 20.55 -7.95
CA ALA A 24 13.09 21.55 -7.97
C ALA A 24 13.22 22.19 -6.58
N ALA A 25 14.47 22.46 -6.15
CA ALA A 25 14.74 22.98 -4.81
C ALA A 25 14.20 24.40 -4.57
N ASN A 26 13.83 25.11 -5.64
CA ASN A 26 13.26 26.46 -5.62
C ASN A 26 11.72 26.46 -5.67
N GLU A 27 11.07 25.30 -5.71
CA GLU A 27 9.61 25.23 -5.62
C GLU A 27 9.12 25.73 -4.24
N PHE A 28 8.04 26.51 -4.24
CA PHE A 28 7.49 27.13 -3.02
C PHE A 28 7.26 26.11 -1.89
N LEU A 29 6.68 24.95 -2.21
CA LEU A 29 6.42 23.86 -1.25
C LEU A 29 7.70 23.31 -0.63
N VAL A 30 8.80 23.27 -1.38
CA VAL A 30 10.08 22.77 -0.89
C VAL A 30 10.76 23.81 0.02
N VAL A 31 10.76 25.08 -0.40
CA VAL A 31 11.43 26.18 0.32
C VAL A 31 10.69 26.56 1.62
N PHE A 32 9.36 26.60 1.58
CA PHE A 32 8.54 27.09 2.70
C PHE A 32 7.72 26.01 3.40
N GLY A 33 7.52 24.86 2.75
CA GLY A 33 6.73 23.74 3.29
C GLY A 33 7.57 22.58 3.85
N GLY A 34 8.90 22.65 3.78
CA GLY A 34 9.79 21.59 4.28
C GLY A 34 9.67 20.28 3.50
N HIS A 35 9.07 20.29 2.31
CA HIS A 35 8.86 19.09 1.52
C HIS A 35 10.17 18.56 0.93
N PRO A 36 10.31 17.23 0.78
CA PRO A 36 11.49 16.63 0.20
C PRO A 36 11.65 17.00 -1.29
N THR A 37 12.89 17.29 -1.69
CA THR A 37 13.31 17.49 -3.08
C THR A 37 13.29 16.19 -3.88
N LYS A 38 13.51 15.05 -3.21
CA LYS A 38 13.41 13.74 -3.84
C LYS A 38 12.89 12.70 -2.85
N VAL A 39 12.00 11.84 -3.34
CA VAL A 39 11.44 10.70 -2.60
C VAL A 39 11.73 9.46 -3.42
N THR A 40 12.34 8.45 -2.80
CA THR A 40 12.59 7.14 -3.43
C THR A 40 11.97 6.06 -2.57
N THR A 41 11.04 5.29 -3.12
CA THR A 41 10.33 4.22 -2.42
C THR A 41 10.59 2.90 -3.15
N VAL A 42 10.98 1.87 -2.41
CA VAL A 42 10.98 0.48 -2.85
C VAL A 42 9.95 -0.26 -2.03
N SER A 43 9.05 -0.99 -2.68
CA SER A 43 8.10 -1.87 -2.01
C SER A 43 8.10 -3.25 -2.63
N VAL A 44 7.95 -4.27 -1.78
CA VAL A 44 7.93 -5.68 -2.18
C VAL A 44 6.73 -6.37 -1.52
N PRO A 45 5.53 -6.29 -2.09
CA PRO A 45 4.38 -7.03 -1.60
C PRO A 45 4.41 -8.50 -2.08
N GLY A 46 4.28 -9.41 -1.11
CA GLY A 46 4.06 -10.84 -1.31
C GLY A 46 2.70 -11.26 -0.76
N ASN A 47 1.94 -12.06 -1.50
CA ASN A 47 0.60 -12.51 -1.12
C ASN A 47 0.47 -14.03 -1.27
N ILE A 48 -0.17 -14.66 -0.29
CA ILE A 48 -0.59 -16.05 -0.33
C ILE A 48 -2.10 -16.09 -0.11
N ARG A 49 -2.83 -16.71 -1.04
CA ARG A 49 -4.28 -16.87 -0.97
C ARG A 49 -4.67 -18.34 -1.03
N TYR A 50 -5.66 -18.68 -0.22
CA TYR A 50 -6.30 -19.98 -0.18
C TYR A 50 -7.77 -19.88 -0.59
N PHE A 51 -8.24 -20.83 -1.39
CA PHE A 51 -9.63 -20.91 -1.86
C PHE A 51 -10.20 -22.30 -1.60
N HIS A 52 -11.20 -22.38 -0.72
CA HIS A 52 -11.92 -23.61 -0.45
C HIS A 52 -13.08 -23.79 -1.45
N PRO A 53 -13.36 -25.02 -1.93
CA PRO A 53 -14.42 -25.30 -2.91
C PRO A 53 -15.83 -24.87 -2.49
N ASN A 54 -16.11 -24.81 -1.19
CA ASN A 54 -17.39 -24.35 -0.64
C ASN A 54 -17.59 -22.83 -0.69
N GLY A 55 -16.63 -22.07 -1.25
CA GLY A 55 -16.76 -20.61 -1.41
C GLY A 55 -16.00 -19.78 -0.36
N PHE A 56 -15.48 -20.39 0.71
CA PHE A 56 -14.59 -19.68 1.64
C PHE A 56 -13.23 -19.41 1.03
N PHE A 57 -12.63 -18.28 1.38
CA PHE A 57 -11.27 -17.94 1.01
C PHE A 57 -10.59 -17.14 2.11
N ALA A 58 -9.26 -17.19 2.12
CA ALA A 58 -8.43 -16.45 3.03
C ALA A 58 -7.17 -15.97 2.30
N GLY A 59 -6.56 -14.91 2.81
CA GLY A 59 -5.32 -14.38 2.25
C GLY A 59 -4.46 -13.72 3.32
N VAL A 60 -3.15 -13.84 3.14
CA VAL A 60 -2.14 -13.12 3.93
C VAL A 60 -1.23 -12.38 2.96
N GLN A 61 -0.99 -11.10 3.24
CA GLN A 61 -0.06 -10.29 2.47
C GLN A 61 1.01 -9.72 3.40
N GLY A 62 2.27 -9.94 3.06
CA GLY A 62 3.42 -9.26 3.66
C GLY A 62 3.94 -8.21 2.70
N THR A 63 4.26 -7.01 3.18
CA THR A 63 4.80 -5.93 2.33
C THR A 63 5.99 -5.29 3.01
N PHE A 64 7.18 -5.53 2.45
CA PHE A 64 8.37 -4.77 2.83
C PHE A 64 8.37 -3.42 2.11
N VAL A 65 8.67 -2.34 2.83
CA VAL A 65 8.78 -0.99 2.27
C VAL A 65 10.06 -0.34 2.79
N ARG A 66 10.76 0.35 1.90
CA ARG A 66 11.89 1.23 2.24
C ARG A 66 11.71 2.55 1.51
N GLN A 67 11.73 3.65 2.25
CA GLN A 67 11.66 5.00 1.69
C GLN A 67 12.89 5.82 2.07
N MET A 68 13.38 6.61 1.12
CA MET A 68 14.45 7.59 1.31
C MET A 68 13.97 8.96 0.84
N LEU A 69 14.26 9.99 1.63
CA LEU A 69 13.91 11.38 1.39
C LEU A 69 15.21 12.20 1.30
N ASP A 70 15.40 12.93 0.20
CA ASP A 70 16.41 13.99 0.13
C ASP A 70 15.68 15.34 0.37
N LEU A 71 16.01 16.03 1.46
CA LEU A 71 15.39 17.29 1.88
C LEU A 71 16.10 18.50 1.24
N ALA A 72 15.44 19.66 1.16
CA ALA A 72 16.14 20.86 0.69
C ALA A 72 17.27 21.27 1.66
N PRO A 73 18.40 21.81 1.15
CA PRO A 73 19.45 22.31 2.01
C PRO A 73 18.90 23.44 2.90
N PRO A 74 19.19 23.43 4.21
CA PRO A 74 18.71 24.45 5.12
C PRO A 74 19.35 25.83 4.88
N SER A 75 20.42 25.90 4.08
CA SER A 75 21.10 27.13 3.71
C SER A 75 21.87 26.95 2.39
N PRO A 76 22.02 28.02 1.58
CA PRO A 76 22.76 27.98 0.31
C PRO A 76 24.26 27.65 0.48
N PHE A 77 24.78 27.70 1.70
CA PHE A 77 26.16 27.32 2.02
C PHE A 77 26.34 25.81 2.25
N PHE A 78 25.24 25.05 2.38
CA PHE A 78 25.26 23.58 2.42
C PHE A 78 24.90 23.02 1.06
N THR A 79 25.85 22.34 0.42
CA THR A 79 25.68 21.83 -0.95
C THR A 79 25.05 20.44 -1.01
N SER A 80 24.94 19.74 0.12
CA SER A 80 24.36 18.41 0.19
C SER A 80 23.01 18.42 0.91
N PRO A 81 21.93 17.94 0.25
CA PRO A 81 20.62 17.84 0.88
C PRO A 81 20.67 16.86 2.07
N PRO A 82 20.10 17.21 3.24
CA PRO A 82 19.92 16.27 4.34
C PRO A 82 19.12 15.07 3.88
N ARG A 83 19.42 13.88 4.42
CA ARG A 83 18.73 12.64 4.09
C ARG A 83 17.97 12.10 5.27
N ASP A 84 16.75 11.65 5.02
CA ASP A 84 15.95 10.89 5.95
C ASP A 84 15.50 9.57 5.30
N SER A 85 15.25 8.54 6.11
CA SER A 85 14.83 7.23 5.59
C SER A 85 14.11 6.40 6.63
N ASP A 86 13.13 5.64 6.18
CA ASP A 86 12.44 4.65 7.02
C ASP A 86 12.27 3.32 6.26
N ASN A 87 12.17 2.22 7.01
CA ASN A 87 11.89 0.90 6.50
C ASN A 87 10.97 0.10 7.43
N PHE A 88 9.95 -0.52 6.87
CA PHE A 88 8.91 -1.21 7.64
C PHE A 88 8.36 -2.43 6.91
N PHE A 89 7.68 -3.31 7.65
CA PHE A 89 7.11 -4.53 7.12
C PHE A 89 5.68 -4.74 7.60
N LEU A 90 4.73 -4.54 6.69
CA LEU A 90 3.32 -4.67 7.00
C LEU A 90 2.82 -6.09 6.75
N VAL A 91 1.94 -6.55 7.63
CA VAL A 91 1.19 -7.80 7.44
C VAL A 91 -0.29 -7.49 7.45
N ASP A 92 -0.96 -7.90 6.38
CA ASP A 92 -2.40 -7.81 6.20
C ASP A 92 -2.99 -9.21 6.10
N ILE A 93 -4.19 -9.39 6.66
CA ILE A 93 -4.95 -10.64 6.56
C ILE A 93 -6.35 -10.38 6.04
N SER A 94 -6.91 -11.36 5.34
CA SER A 94 -8.28 -11.31 4.84
C SER A 94 -8.95 -12.67 4.94
N ILE A 95 -10.24 -12.66 5.22
CA ILE A 95 -11.13 -13.83 5.13
C ILE A 95 -12.40 -13.41 4.41
N GLY A 96 -12.96 -14.30 3.61
CA GLY A 96 -14.19 -14.00 2.92
C GLY A 96 -14.95 -15.25 2.49
N TYR A 97 -16.17 -15.00 2.04
CA TYR A 97 -17.09 -16.02 1.58
C TYR A 97 -17.80 -15.56 0.31
N ARG A 98 -17.76 -16.41 -0.71
CA ARG A 98 -18.53 -16.23 -1.94
C ARG A 98 -19.91 -16.80 -1.74
N LEU A 99 -20.93 -15.95 -1.88
CA LEU A 99 -22.31 -16.37 -1.78
C LEU A 99 -22.64 -17.35 -2.93
N PRO A 100 -23.48 -18.37 -2.68
CA PRO A 100 -23.97 -19.26 -3.72
C PRO A 100 -24.67 -18.49 -4.86
N GLN A 101 -24.84 -19.17 -6.00
CA GLN A 101 -25.53 -18.61 -7.18
C GLN A 101 -24.93 -17.29 -7.69
N ARG A 102 -23.67 -17.00 -7.34
CA ARG A 102 -22.94 -15.77 -7.71
C ARG A 102 -23.64 -14.49 -7.24
N LEU A 103 -24.39 -14.57 -6.14
CA LEU A 103 -25.13 -13.43 -5.58
C LEU A 103 -24.22 -12.35 -4.99
N GLY A 104 -22.96 -12.67 -4.69
CA GLY A 104 -22.03 -11.70 -4.14
C GLY A 104 -20.88 -12.31 -3.34
N ILE A 105 -20.16 -11.43 -2.66
CA ILE A 105 -18.99 -11.75 -1.85
C ILE A 105 -19.02 -10.89 -0.58
N PHE A 106 -18.80 -11.52 0.57
CA PHE A 106 -18.47 -10.84 1.82
C PHE A 106 -16.98 -11.04 2.13
N THR A 107 -16.29 -9.98 2.57
CA THR A 107 -14.89 -10.02 2.96
C THR A 107 -14.68 -9.19 4.22
N LEU A 108 -13.91 -9.73 5.15
CA LEU A 108 -13.36 -9.02 6.28
C LEU A 108 -11.84 -8.97 6.12
N GLU A 109 -11.27 -7.78 6.26
CA GLU A 109 -9.85 -7.52 6.10
C GLU A 109 -9.30 -6.79 7.32
N VAL A 110 -8.11 -7.16 7.75
CA VAL A 110 -7.34 -6.45 8.78
C VAL A 110 -6.03 -6.01 8.14
N ARG A 111 -5.86 -4.70 8.01
CA ARG A 111 -4.64 -4.04 7.53
C ARG A 111 -3.74 -3.71 8.70
N ASN A 112 -2.43 -3.82 8.51
CA ASN A 112 -1.43 -3.59 9.54
C ASN A 112 -1.75 -4.39 10.82
N LEU A 113 -1.84 -5.71 10.69
CA LEU A 113 -2.23 -6.65 11.74
C LEU A 113 -1.44 -6.42 13.04
N PHE A 114 -0.15 -6.11 12.93
CA PHE A 114 0.74 -5.91 14.06
C PHE A 114 0.79 -4.48 14.60
N ASP A 115 -0.02 -3.57 14.05
CA ASP A 115 -0.11 -2.17 14.48
C ASP A 115 1.26 -1.44 14.45
N GLN A 116 2.04 -1.72 13.40
CA GLN A 116 3.35 -1.10 13.23
C GLN A 116 3.18 0.39 12.93
N SER A 117 3.84 1.23 13.71
CA SER A 117 4.01 2.66 13.41
C SER A 117 5.21 2.85 12.48
N PHE A 118 5.07 3.74 11.51
CA PHE A 118 6.12 4.06 10.53
C PHE A 118 5.93 5.48 10.00
N PHE A 119 7.01 6.07 9.51
CA PHE A 119 7.00 7.33 8.80
C PHE A 119 7.03 7.05 7.29
N TYR A 120 5.98 7.50 6.61
CA TYR A 120 5.86 7.34 5.17
C TYR A 120 5.31 8.62 4.56
N GLN A 121 6.07 9.16 3.61
CA GLN A 121 5.67 10.32 2.84
C GLN A 121 4.90 9.84 1.60
N ASP A 122 3.57 9.94 1.65
CA ASP A 122 2.69 9.62 0.53
C ASP A 122 2.67 10.74 -0.53
N GLN A 123 2.20 10.41 -1.74
CA GLN A 123 2.03 11.35 -2.85
C GLN A 123 0.97 12.43 -2.59
N ASN A 124 0.17 12.30 -1.53
CA ASN A 124 -0.89 13.23 -1.13
C ASN A 124 -0.43 14.69 -0.92
N ILE A 125 0.88 14.96 -0.92
CA ILE A 125 1.42 16.32 -0.98
C ILE A 125 1.08 17.04 -2.30
N GLN A 126 0.76 16.32 -3.38
CA GLN A 126 0.67 16.90 -4.73
C GLN A 126 -0.70 17.51 -5.08
N VAL A 127 -1.77 17.14 -4.39
CA VAL A 127 -3.15 17.55 -4.76
C VAL A 127 -3.87 18.03 -3.52
N ALA A 128 -4.07 19.34 -3.40
CA ALA A 128 -4.74 19.98 -2.26
C ALA A 128 -6.22 19.57 -2.10
N GLU A 129 -6.81 18.83 -3.04
CA GLU A 129 -8.25 18.58 -3.13
C GLU A 129 -8.66 17.10 -3.17
N GLN A 130 -7.72 16.13 -3.11
CA GLN A 130 -8.07 14.71 -3.17
C GLN A 130 -7.53 13.93 -1.97
N THR A 131 -8.44 13.50 -1.10
CA THR A 131 -8.16 12.49 -0.07
C THR A 131 -7.97 11.13 -0.76
N VAL A 132 -6.78 10.84 -1.25
CA VAL A 132 -6.44 9.49 -1.73
C VAL A 132 -6.29 8.59 -0.52
N THR A 133 -6.92 7.42 -0.56
CA THR A 133 -6.75 6.39 0.49
C THR A 133 -5.26 6.08 0.64
N PRO A 134 -4.69 6.14 1.86
CA PRO A 134 -3.28 5.85 2.08
C PRO A 134 -2.91 4.50 1.49
N ARG A 135 -1.79 4.46 0.76
CA ARG A 135 -1.27 3.19 0.21
C ARG A 135 -0.90 2.21 1.33
N PHE A 136 -0.39 2.72 2.44
CA PHE A 136 0.02 1.95 3.62
C PHE A 136 -0.72 2.50 4.85
N PHE A 137 -1.38 1.63 5.60
CA PHE A 137 -2.20 2.04 6.75
C PHE A 137 -1.31 2.16 8.01
N PRO A 138 -1.16 3.37 8.58
CA PRO A 138 -0.22 3.62 9.69
C PRO A 138 -0.66 3.03 11.03
N THR A 139 -1.93 2.62 11.12
CA THR A 139 -2.50 1.96 12.31
C THR A 139 -3.33 0.75 11.88
N ARG A 140 -3.54 -0.18 12.81
CA ARG A 140 -4.37 -1.36 12.57
C ARG A 140 -5.79 -0.93 12.15
N THR A 141 -6.19 -1.35 10.96
CA THR A 141 -7.48 -0.97 10.37
C THR A 141 -8.27 -2.21 10.01
N VAL A 142 -9.54 -2.27 10.42
CA VAL A 142 -10.46 -3.36 10.08
C VAL A 142 -11.47 -2.87 9.05
N LEU A 143 -11.61 -3.61 7.94
CA LEU A 143 -12.47 -3.26 6.82
C LEU A 143 -13.43 -4.41 6.51
N GLY A 144 -14.73 -4.14 6.54
CA GLY A 144 -15.76 -5.04 6.04
C GLY A 144 -16.20 -4.61 4.64
N ARG A 145 -16.29 -5.55 3.70
CA ARG A 145 -16.80 -5.32 2.35
C ARG A 145 -17.86 -6.35 1.99
N LEU A 146 -19.03 -5.86 1.61
CA LEU A 146 -20.09 -6.65 0.99
C LEU A 146 -20.27 -6.16 -0.45
N THR A 147 -20.15 -7.08 -1.40
CA THR A 147 -20.42 -6.81 -2.81
C THR A 147 -21.55 -7.73 -3.26
N LEU A 148 -22.65 -7.16 -3.71
CA LEU A 148 -23.81 -7.90 -4.22
C LEU A 148 -23.85 -7.80 -5.74
N SER A 149 -24.30 -8.86 -6.39
CA SER A 149 -24.44 -8.93 -7.84
C SER A 149 -25.87 -9.30 -8.19
N PHE A 150 -26.50 -8.48 -9.02
CA PHE A 150 -27.87 -8.68 -9.50
C PHE A 150 -27.85 -8.81 -11.02
N SER A 151 -28.27 -9.95 -11.54
CA SER A 151 -28.58 -10.09 -12.96
C SER A 151 -30.08 -9.87 -13.14
N LEU A 152 -30.47 -8.80 -13.81
CA LEU A 152 -31.84 -8.64 -14.29
C LEU A 152 -32.04 -9.63 -15.43
N PHE A 153 -32.88 -10.64 -15.21
CA PHE A 153 -33.44 -11.42 -16.30
C PHE A 153 -34.51 -10.54 -16.98
N ASN A 154 -34.34 -10.30 -18.28
CA ASN A 154 -35.34 -9.67 -19.14
C ASN A 154 -35.79 -10.73 -20.16
#